data_AF-A0A7T3X5E1-F1
#
_entry.id   AF-A0A7T3X5E1-F1
#
_cell.length_a   1.000
_cell.length_b   1.000
_cell.length_c   1.000
_cell.angle_alpha   90.00
_cell.angle_beta   90.00
_cell.angle_gamma   90.00
#
_symmetry.space_group_name_H-M   'P 1'
#
loop_
_entity.id
_entity.type
_entity.pdbx_description
1 polymer ?
#
loop_
_entity_poly.entity_id
_entity_poly.type
_entity_poly.pdbx_seq_one_letter_code
_entity_poly.pdbx_strand_id
1 'polypeptide(L)'
;MALLRSPLTWLLLALTVALGGWGWSATSAATAKGQVTTLQSDLKAASDRAKEAERREQLKDTAITTLTTELTARDEATQQLQGQLDQLALTAATRADTIKRLKRENAELKDWAARPLPAAVVGLLQRPALTGAADYQAHLSRPGTLPATAGGPGQ
;
A
#
# COMPACT_ATOMS: atom_id res chain seq x y z
N MET A 1 9.24 -52.20 96.31
CA MET A 1 9.99 -51.16 95.56
C MET A 1 11.49 -51.49 95.57
N ALA A 2 11.97 -52.34 94.66
CA ALA A 2 13.42 -52.64 94.57
C ALA A 2 13.84 -53.13 93.16
N LEU A 3 13.25 -52.59 92.08
CA LEU A 3 13.60 -52.96 90.70
C LEU A 3 14.17 -51.80 89.87
N LEU A 4 14.36 -50.61 90.47
CA LEU A 4 14.84 -49.39 89.78
C LEU A 4 16.33 -49.06 90.00
N ARG A 5 17.13 -49.99 90.51
CA ARG A 5 18.55 -49.76 90.87
C ARG A 5 19.55 -50.64 90.13
N SER A 6 19.11 -51.33 89.07
CA SER A 6 20.04 -52.09 88.23
C SER A 6 20.56 -51.20 87.09
N PRO A 7 21.88 -51.09 86.88
CA PRO A 7 22.43 -50.37 85.72
C PRO A 7 21.96 -51.00 84.39
N LEU A 8 21.56 -52.27 84.44
CA LEU A 8 21.07 -53.03 83.30
C LEU A 8 19.69 -52.55 82.82
N THR A 9 18.81 -52.09 83.71
CA THR A 9 17.50 -51.54 83.30
C THR A 9 17.64 -50.18 82.62
N TRP A 10 18.61 -49.36 83.03
CA TRP A 10 18.91 -48.09 82.37
C TRP A 10 19.53 -48.30 80.98
N LEU A 11 20.41 -49.29 80.83
CA LEU A 11 20.97 -49.65 79.52
C LEU A 11 19.90 -50.14 78.54
N LEU A 12 18.95 -50.96 79.00
CA LEU A 12 17.84 -51.42 78.16
C LEU A 12 16.90 -50.27 77.76
N LEU A 13 16.65 -49.31 78.66
CA LEU A 13 15.82 -48.13 78.37
C LEU A 13 16.52 -47.17 77.40
N ALA A 14 17.84 -46.99 77.54
CA ALA A 14 18.62 -46.20 76.59
C ALA A 14 18.65 -46.83 75.20
N LEU A 15 18.75 -48.17 75.13
CA LEU A 15 18.75 -48.92 73.88
C LEU A 15 17.40 -48.81 73.13
N THR A 16 16.28 -48.88 73.85
CA THR A 16 14.94 -48.76 73.24
C THR A 16 14.66 -47.35 72.73
N VAL A 17 15.09 -46.30 73.45
CA VAL A 17 14.99 -44.91 72.99
C VAL A 17 15.90 -44.64 71.80
N ALA A 18 17.13 -45.19 71.79
CA ALA A 18 18.06 -45.05 70.66
C ALA A 18 17.53 -45.72 69.38
N LEU A 19 16.98 -46.93 69.49
CA LEU A 19 16.39 -47.66 68.35
C LEU A 19 15.09 -47.00 67.86
N GLY A 20 14.25 -46.51 68.78
CA GLY A 20 13.03 -45.77 68.43
C GLY A 20 13.32 -44.42 67.74
N GLY A 21 14.34 -43.69 68.20
CA GLY A 21 14.79 -42.43 67.59
C GLY A 21 15.39 -42.60 66.19
N TRP A 22 16.08 -43.72 65.94
CA TRP A 22 16.61 -44.04 64.60
C TRP A 22 15.48 -44.39 63.60
N GLY A 23 14.47 -45.15 64.04
CA GLY A 23 13.31 -45.46 63.19
C GLY A 23 12.56 -44.22 62.72
N TRP A 24 12.31 -43.25 63.61
CA TRP A 24 11.62 -42.01 63.29
C TRP A 24 12.44 -41.09 62.37
N SER A 25 13.75 -40.97 62.59
CA SER A 25 14.64 -40.12 61.77
C SER A 25 14.83 -40.66 60.35
N ALA A 26 14.81 -41.98 60.17
CA ALA A 26 14.88 -42.60 58.84
C ALA A 26 13.61 -42.30 58.02
N THR A 27 12.42 -42.40 58.63
CA THR A 27 11.16 -42.11 57.95
C THR A 27 10.97 -40.62 57.64
N SER A 28 11.42 -39.73 58.52
CA SER A 28 11.33 -38.27 58.27
C SER A 28 12.30 -37.82 57.18
N ALA A 29 13.52 -38.36 57.15
CA ALA A 29 14.50 -38.07 56.11
C ALA A 29 14.03 -38.57 54.72
N ALA A 30 13.40 -39.75 54.66
CA ALA A 30 12.84 -40.28 53.41
C ALA A 30 11.70 -39.41 52.87
N THR A 31 10.81 -38.95 53.76
CA THR A 31 9.67 -38.10 53.39
C THR A 31 10.13 -36.71 52.95
N ALA A 32 11.10 -36.11 53.66
CA ALA A 32 11.70 -34.84 53.28
C ALA A 32 12.43 -34.94 51.92
N LYS A 33 13.17 -36.02 51.69
CA LYS A 33 13.84 -36.24 50.40
C LYS A 33 12.82 -36.40 49.26
N GLY A 34 11.73 -37.13 49.48
CA GLY A 34 10.62 -37.26 48.54
C GLY A 34 10.00 -35.90 48.18
N GLN A 35 9.68 -35.08 49.17
CA GLN A 35 9.13 -33.73 48.96
C GLN A 35 10.10 -32.81 48.22
N VAL A 36 11.40 -32.87 48.52
CA VAL A 36 12.42 -32.10 47.78
C VAL A 36 12.50 -32.55 46.33
N THR A 37 12.44 -33.85 46.06
CA THR A 37 12.46 -34.35 44.68
C THR A 37 11.23 -33.94 43.88
N THR A 38 10.04 -33.93 44.49
CA THR A 38 8.80 -33.49 43.83
C THR A 38 8.80 -31.97 43.59
N LEU A 39 9.25 -31.18 44.57
CA LEU A 39 9.40 -29.73 44.41
C LEU A 39 10.40 -29.39 43.30
N GLN A 40 11.50 -30.14 43.19
CA GLN A 40 12.48 -29.95 42.14
C GLN A 40 11.91 -30.30 40.76
N SER A 41 11.13 -31.38 40.64
CA SER A 41 10.46 -31.72 39.37
C SER A 41 9.41 -30.68 38.98
N ASP A 42 8.64 -30.18 39.94
CA ASP A 42 7.61 -29.17 39.69
C ASP A 42 8.22 -27.83 39.28
N LEU A 43 9.32 -27.42 39.93
CA LEU A 43 10.05 -26.21 39.56
C LEU A 43 10.66 -26.33 38.17
N LYS A 44 11.19 -27.50 37.82
CA LYS A 44 11.70 -27.77 36.46
C LYS A 44 10.57 -27.69 35.43
N ALA A 45 9.44 -28.34 35.69
CA ALA A 45 8.28 -28.30 34.80
C ALA A 45 7.72 -26.87 34.65
N ALA A 46 7.68 -26.09 35.73
CA ALA A 46 7.29 -24.68 35.69
C ALA A 46 8.27 -23.84 34.86
N SER A 47 9.59 -24.04 35.03
CA SER A 47 10.63 -23.37 34.24
C SER A 47 10.54 -23.71 32.76
N ASP A 48 10.32 -24.99 32.43
CA ASP A 48 10.20 -25.44 31.04
C ASP A 48 8.92 -24.85 30.40
N ARG A 49 7.79 -24.83 31.11
CA ARG A 49 6.55 -24.16 30.66
C ARG A 49 6.73 -22.65 30.46
N ALA A 50 7.48 -21.98 31.34
CA ALA A 50 7.78 -20.56 31.21
C ALA A 50 8.60 -20.27 29.94
N LYS A 51 9.64 -21.08 29.68
CA LYS A 51 10.45 -20.98 28.45
C LYS A 51 9.63 -21.25 27.19
N GLU A 52 8.73 -22.22 27.23
CA GLU A 52 7.81 -22.48 26.11
C GLU A 52 6.84 -21.32 25.89
N ALA A 53 6.32 -20.71 26.96
CA ALA A 53 5.46 -19.55 26.86
C ALA A 53 6.20 -18.36 26.24
N GLU A 54 7.43 -18.09 26.68
CA GLU A 54 8.29 -17.04 26.12
C GLU A 54 8.58 -17.28 24.63
N ARG A 55 8.91 -18.52 24.23
CA ARG A 55 9.06 -18.85 22.80
C ARG A 55 7.79 -18.62 22.00
N ARG A 56 6.63 -18.99 22.54
CA ARG A 56 5.33 -18.75 21.87
C ARG A 56 5.04 -17.26 21.74
N GLU A 57 5.41 -16.46 22.73
CA GLU A 57 5.28 -15.00 22.70
C GLU A 57 6.20 -14.40 21.63
N GLN A 58 7.48 -14.76 21.61
CA GLN A 58 8.43 -14.32 20.57
C GLN A 58 7.96 -14.67 19.14
N LEU A 59 7.40 -15.87 18.95
CA LEU A 59 6.83 -16.28 17.66
C LEU A 59 5.61 -15.43 17.29
N LYS A 60 4.75 -15.11 18.26
CA LYS A 60 3.60 -14.23 18.04
C LYS A 60 4.05 -12.81 17.71
N ASP A 61 5.02 -12.26 18.41
CA ASP A 61 5.56 -10.93 18.15
C ASP A 61 6.18 -10.86 16.75
N THR A 62 6.94 -11.89 16.36
CA THR A 62 7.50 -12.01 15.00
C THR A 62 6.39 -12.10 13.95
N ALA A 63 5.31 -12.84 14.22
CA ALA A 63 4.17 -12.92 13.31
C ALA A 63 3.41 -11.58 13.21
N ILE A 64 3.17 -10.90 14.35
CA ILE A 64 2.49 -9.61 14.41
C ILE A 64 3.30 -8.55 13.66
N THR A 65 4.60 -8.46 13.90
CA THR A 65 5.48 -7.52 13.20
C THR A 65 5.47 -7.76 11.69
N THR A 66 5.58 -9.02 11.27
CA THR A 66 5.51 -9.40 9.85
C THR A 66 4.18 -9.00 9.23
N LEU A 67 3.06 -9.37 9.85
CA LEU A 67 1.71 -9.03 9.37
C LEU A 67 1.48 -7.51 9.33
N THR A 68 2.01 -6.78 10.30
CA THR A 68 1.91 -5.31 10.33
C THR A 68 2.69 -4.70 9.17
N THR A 69 3.91 -5.16 8.91
CA THR A 69 4.71 -4.71 7.76
C THR A 69 4.02 -5.03 6.43
N GLU A 70 3.46 -6.23 6.28
CA GLU A 70 2.71 -6.60 5.08
C GLU A 70 1.46 -5.73 4.89
N LEU A 71 0.74 -5.43 5.97
CA LEU A 71 -0.45 -4.58 5.91
C LEU A 71 -0.08 -3.16 5.48
N THR A 72 0.95 -2.56 6.08
CA THR A 72 1.45 -1.24 5.69
C THR A 72 1.87 -1.21 4.21
N ALA A 73 2.61 -2.21 3.75
CA ALA A 73 3.02 -2.29 2.35
C ALA A 73 1.84 -2.40 1.38
N ARG A 74 0.79 -3.15 1.77
CA ARG A 74 -0.45 -3.23 0.99
C ARG A 74 -1.20 -1.91 0.97
N ASP A 75 -1.31 -1.24 2.11
CA ASP A 75 -1.97 0.06 2.21
C ASP A 75 -1.27 1.09 1.33
N GLU A 76 0.07 1.16 1.36
CA GLU A 76 0.86 2.02 0.46
C GLU A 76 0.63 1.69 -1.02
N ALA A 77 0.66 0.41 -1.39
CA ALA A 77 0.40 -0.02 -2.76
C ALA A 77 -1.02 0.35 -3.23
N THR A 78 -2.02 0.23 -2.35
CA THR A 78 -3.40 0.61 -2.68
C THR A 78 -3.56 2.12 -2.85
N GLN A 79 -2.92 2.93 -2.01
CA GLN A 79 -2.91 4.39 -2.17
C GLN A 79 -2.22 4.80 -3.48
N GLN A 80 -1.10 4.16 -3.82
CA GLN A 80 -0.41 4.41 -5.08
C GLN A 80 -1.29 4.03 -6.28
N LEU A 81 -2.02 2.92 -6.22
CA LEU A 81 -2.93 2.50 -7.27
C LEU A 81 -4.10 3.47 -7.44
N GLN A 82 -4.69 3.94 -6.33
CA GLN A 82 -5.74 4.95 -6.36
C GLN A 82 -5.26 6.25 -7.01
N GLY A 83 -4.08 6.75 -6.64
CA GLY A 83 -3.49 7.94 -7.26
C GLY A 83 -3.27 7.77 -8.77
N GLN A 84 -2.84 6.58 -9.22
CA GLN A 84 -2.72 6.28 -10.64
C GLN A 84 -4.07 6.26 -11.37
N LEU A 85 -5.11 5.71 -10.75
CA LEU A 85 -6.46 5.68 -11.32
C LEU A 85 -7.03 7.10 -11.46
N ASP A 86 -6.83 7.96 -10.46
CA ASP A 86 -7.26 9.36 -10.50
C ASP A 86 -6.55 10.13 -11.61
N GLN A 87 -5.23 9.96 -11.73
CA GLN A 87 -4.45 10.58 -12.80
C GLN A 87 -4.88 10.08 -14.19
N LEU A 88 -5.17 8.78 -14.32
CA LEU A 88 -5.66 8.18 -15.56
C LEU A 88 -7.04 8.72 -15.91
N ALA A 89 -7.95 8.86 -14.95
CA ALA A 89 -9.27 9.42 -15.15
C ALA A 89 -9.20 10.87 -15.64
N LEU A 90 -8.34 11.70 -15.02
CA LEU A 90 -8.14 13.09 -15.42
C LEU A 90 -7.53 13.19 -16.83
N THR A 91 -6.57 12.32 -17.15
CA THR A 91 -5.97 12.24 -18.48
C THR A 91 -7.00 11.80 -19.52
N ALA A 92 -7.84 10.82 -19.21
CA ALA A 92 -8.89 10.34 -20.08
C ALA A 92 -9.93 11.42 -20.38
N ALA A 93 -10.37 12.17 -19.35
CA ALA A 93 -11.26 13.31 -19.52
C ALA A 93 -10.65 14.39 -20.43
N THR A 94 -9.38 14.76 -20.19
CA THR A 94 -8.65 15.74 -21.01
C THR A 94 -8.55 15.30 -22.47
N ARG A 95 -8.27 14.03 -22.71
CA ARG A 95 -8.22 13.45 -24.06
C ARG A 95 -9.58 13.47 -24.73
N ALA A 96 -10.65 13.12 -24.00
CA ALA A 96 -12.01 13.15 -24.54
C ALA A 96 -12.40 14.57 -24.98
N ASP A 97 -12.09 15.58 -24.19
CA ASP A 97 -12.40 16.98 -24.54
C ASP A 97 -11.54 17.50 -25.70
N THR A 98 -10.27 17.09 -25.75
CA THR A 98 -9.40 17.37 -26.91
C THR A 98 -9.97 16.77 -28.20
N ILE A 99 -10.42 15.52 -28.15
CA ILE A 99 -11.05 14.86 -29.31
C ILE A 99 -12.32 15.61 -29.74
N LYS A 100 -13.20 15.99 -28.79
CA LYS A 100 -14.40 16.78 -29.09
C LYS A 100 -14.05 18.12 -29.76
N ARG A 101 -13.04 18.83 -29.25
CA ARG A 101 -12.57 20.09 -29.84
C ARG A 101 -12.06 19.88 -31.26
N LEU A 102 -11.16 18.92 -31.47
CA LEU A 102 -10.60 18.63 -32.79
C LEU A 102 -11.68 18.22 -33.80
N LYS A 103 -12.72 17.49 -33.37
CA LYS A 103 -13.86 17.16 -34.23
C LYS A 103 -14.64 18.40 -34.68
N ARG A 104 -14.86 19.37 -33.78
CA ARG A 104 -15.52 20.64 -34.12
C ARG A 104 -14.68 21.46 -35.09
N GLU A 105 -13.41 21.65 -34.77
CA GLU A 105 -12.47 22.40 -35.62
C GLU A 105 -12.34 21.77 -37.02
N ASN A 106 -12.28 20.43 -37.12
CA ASN A 106 -12.24 19.76 -38.42
C ASN A 106 -13.51 19.99 -39.25
N ALA A 107 -14.69 20.00 -38.61
CA ALA A 107 -15.95 20.29 -39.28
C ALA A 107 -16.01 21.75 -39.77
N GLU A 108 -15.57 22.70 -38.94
CA GLU A 108 -15.49 24.12 -39.29
C GLU A 108 -14.53 24.36 -40.47
N LEU A 109 -13.36 23.71 -40.47
CA LEU A 109 -12.40 23.79 -41.58
C LEU A 109 -12.94 23.20 -42.87
N LYS A 110 -13.66 22.09 -42.79
CA LYS A 110 -14.33 21.48 -43.95
C LYS A 110 -15.40 22.41 -44.52
N ASP A 111 -16.20 23.04 -43.65
CA ASP A 111 -17.20 24.02 -44.07
C ASP A 111 -16.53 25.23 -44.76
N TRP A 112 -15.49 25.80 -44.14
CA TRP A 112 -14.74 26.91 -44.72
C TRP A 112 -14.16 26.58 -46.10
N ALA A 113 -13.56 25.39 -46.26
CA ALA A 113 -12.98 24.96 -47.54
C ALA A 113 -14.03 24.69 -48.62
N ALA A 114 -15.26 24.32 -48.23
CA ALA A 114 -16.37 24.10 -49.15
C ALA A 114 -17.04 25.41 -49.61
N ARG A 115 -16.79 26.54 -48.94
CA ARG A 115 -17.38 27.83 -49.31
C ARG A 115 -16.80 28.30 -50.66
N PRO A 116 -17.66 28.77 -51.60
CA PRO A 116 -17.19 29.28 -52.88
C PRO A 116 -16.33 30.53 -52.69
N LEU A 117 -15.33 30.70 -53.57
CA LEU A 117 -14.49 31.90 -53.58
C LEU A 117 -15.34 33.16 -53.83
N PRO A 118 -15.09 34.27 -53.11
CA PRO A 118 -15.78 35.54 -53.35
C PRO A 118 -15.56 36.02 -54.79
N ALA A 119 -16.61 36.59 -55.38
CA ALA A 119 -16.59 37.07 -56.78
C ALA A 119 -15.45 38.07 -57.05
N ALA A 120 -15.08 38.90 -56.05
CA ALA A 120 -13.95 39.81 -56.15
C ALA A 120 -12.62 39.07 -56.39
N VAL A 121 -12.40 37.94 -55.72
CA VAL A 121 -11.18 37.12 -55.88
C VAL A 121 -11.20 36.39 -57.21
N VAL A 122 -12.36 35.83 -57.59
CA VAL A 122 -12.54 35.17 -58.89
C VAL A 122 -12.27 36.14 -60.04
N GLY A 123 -12.74 37.38 -59.94
CA GLY A 123 -12.49 38.43 -60.94
C GLY A 123 -11.01 38.80 -61.08
N LEU A 124 -10.23 38.77 -59.99
CA LEU A 124 -8.77 38.98 -60.05
C LEU A 124 -8.04 37.83 -60.76
N LEU A 125 -8.57 36.60 -60.66
CA LEU A 125 -8.03 35.41 -61.34
C LEU A 125 -8.44 35.35 -62.82
N GLN A 126 -9.54 36.01 -63.21
CA GLN A 126 -9.95 36.10 -64.59
C GLN A 126 -8.98 37.02 -65.37
N ARG A 127 -7.99 36.39 -66.02
CA ARG A 127 -7.04 37.11 -66.87
C ARG A 127 -7.66 37.33 -68.25
N PRO A 128 -7.79 38.59 -68.72
CA PRO A 128 -8.28 38.84 -70.07
C PRO A 128 -7.29 38.30 -71.10
N ALA A 129 -7.83 37.77 -72.20
CA ALA A 129 -7.03 37.34 -73.34
C ALA A 129 -6.48 38.60 -74.05
N LEU A 130 -5.22 38.93 -73.77
CA LEU A 130 -4.52 40.05 -74.40
C LEU A 130 -3.76 39.49 -75.61
N THR A 131 -4.26 39.77 -76.82
CA THR A 131 -3.76 39.19 -78.08
C THR A 131 -2.65 39.99 -78.75
N GLY A 132 -2.22 41.12 -78.18
CA GLY A 132 -1.11 41.93 -78.71
C GLY A 132 -0.69 43.09 -77.81
N ALA A 133 0.37 43.81 -78.21
CA ALA A 133 0.96 44.90 -77.42
C ALA A 133 0.02 46.11 -77.24
N ALA A 134 -0.81 46.42 -78.23
CA ALA A 134 -1.81 47.48 -78.15
C ALA A 134 -2.91 47.14 -77.12
N ASP A 135 -3.40 45.89 -77.12
CA ASP A 135 -4.38 45.40 -76.15
C ASP A 135 -3.82 45.43 -74.73
N TYR A 136 -2.54 45.10 -74.57
CA TYR A 136 -1.84 45.14 -73.29
C TYR A 136 -1.73 46.56 -72.73
N GLN A 137 -1.36 47.53 -73.57
CA GLN A 137 -1.30 48.95 -73.17
C GLN A 137 -2.68 49.48 -72.78
N ALA A 138 -3.71 49.18 -73.57
CA ALA A 138 -5.09 49.58 -73.29
C ALA A 138 -5.62 48.98 -71.97
N HIS A 139 -5.23 47.75 -71.64
CA HIS A 139 -5.59 47.09 -70.39
C HIS A 139 -4.93 47.75 -69.16
N LEU A 140 -3.65 48.12 -69.25
CA LEU A 140 -2.93 48.79 -68.15
C LEU A 140 -3.34 50.25 -67.95
N SER A 141 -3.75 50.93 -69.02
CA SER A 141 -4.23 52.32 -68.95
C SER A 141 -5.66 52.44 -68.44
N ARG A 142 -6.38 51.32 -68.26
CA ARG A 142 -7.71 51.32 -67.66
C ARG A 142 -7.59 51.55 -66.15
N PRO A 143 -8.28 52.55 -65.56
CA PRO A 143 -8.31 52.72 -64.11
C PRO A 143 -8.95 51.46 -63.52
N GLY A 144 -8.17 50.63 -62.84
CA GLY A 144 -8.69 49.45 -62.15
C GLY A 144 -9.53 49.91 -60.97
N THR A 145 -10.85 49.93 -61.11
CA THR A 145 -11.73 50.00 -59.94
C THR A 145 -11.58 48.68 -59.20
N LEU A 146 -10.77 48.69 -58.13
CA LEU A 146 -10.78 47.61 -57.15
C LEU A 146 -12.24 47.38 -56.73
N PRO A 147 -12.73 46.13 -56.73
CA PRO A 147 -14.09 45.86 -56.26
C PRO A 147 -14.20 46.40 -54.83
N ALA A 148 -15.20 47.25 -54.57
CA ALA A 148 -15.46 47.71 -53.22
C ALA A 148 -15.66 46.48 -52.31
N THR A 149 -14.89 46.42 -51.23
CA THR A 149 -14.93 45.34 -50.24
C THR A 149 -16.33 45.31 -49.63
N ALA A 150 -17.22 44.46 -50.14
CA ALA A 150 -18.51 44.20 -49.54
C ALA A 150 -18.30 43.33 -48.30
N GLY A 151 -18.03 43.99 -47.17
CA GLY A 151 -17.79 43.34 -45.88
C GLY A 151 -17.98 44.34 -44.75
N GLY A 152 -19.22 44.81 -44.55
CA GLY A 152 -19.60 45.50 -43.32
C GLY A 152 -19.74 44.47 -42.18
N PRO A 153 -19.30 44.80 -40.95
CA PRO A 153 -19.43 43.91 -39.81
C PRO A 153 -20.91 43.75 -39.45
N GLY A 154 -21.42 42.53 -39.57
CA GLY A 154 -22.71 42.14 -38.99
C GLY A 154 -22.62 42.19 -37.47
N GLN A 155 -23.52 42.98 -36.88
CA GLN A 155 -23.80 43.01 -35.44
C GLN A 155 -24.55 41.76 -34.99
#